data_AF-A0A7Y4VNP8-F1
#
_entry.id   AF-A0A7Y4VNP8-F1
#
_cell.length_a   1.000
_cell.length_b   1.000
_cell.length_c   1.000
_cell.angle_alpha   90.00
_cell.angle_beta   90.00
_cell.angle_gamma   90.00
#
_symmetry.space_group_name_H-M   'P 1'
#
loop_
_entity.id
_entity.type
_entity.pdbx_description
1 polymer ?
#
loop_
_entity_poly.entity_id
_entity_poly.type
_entity_poly.pdbx_seq_one_letter_code
_entity_poly.pdbx_strand_id
1 'polypeptide(L)'
;MTSYRRAGTVVFDGWVGLVGETAHFGRRLDESPDIEIRAGWTPQGWFMRKAIKHKQAAQSRIGARGAILLVASLMVSAFLLSVSIGSPSHGWLGWLTLPPLFLAIRYVAPAGAAVCGGVWGASLFVFSSTIIDTPINASVGSLALLLLVPAAYAGLGSWLTRTRIGFSPLILAAAWIGVEYALAPLSMRFGLLAGVQARGSFLHAASGLLGYAFVAFVIAYLNGLFLAAVTGLRFQIPQFTRSQSKVAPRGRVVDHYVPLPVRVASDTRQARAPPLQ
;
A
#
# COMPACT_ATOMS: atom_id res chain seq x y z
N MET A 1 -9.48 -50.67 19.62
CA MET A 1 -8.58 -49.52 19.72
C MET A 1 -8.01 -49.23 18.34
N THR A 2 -8.65 -48.34 17.58
CA THR A 2 -8.22 -47.93 16.23
C THR A 2 -7.84 -46.45 16.31
N SER A 3 -6.53 -46.21 16.27
CA SER A 3 -5.92 -44.89 16.42
C SER A 3 -6.10 -44.08 15.13
N TYR A 4 -6.79 -42.95 15.26
CA TYR A 4 -6.98 -41.95 14.21
C TYR A 4 -5.69 -41.14 14.06
N ARG A 5 -4.92 -41.37 12.99
CA ARG A 5 -3.74 -40.55 12.64
C ARG A 5 -4.24 -39.21 12.09
N ARG A 6 -4.22 -38.16 12.91
CA ARG A 6 -4.33 -36.77 12.41
C ARG A 6 -3.05 -36.42 11.65
N ALA A 7 -3.22 -36.00 10.40
CA ALA A 7 -2.19 -35.33 9.63
C ALA A 7 -1.80 -34.03 10.33
N GLY A 8 -0.56 -33.96 10.83
CA GLY A 8 0.03 -32.73 11.34
C GLY A 8 0.32 -31.78 10.19
N THR A 9 -0.30 -30.62 10.20
CA THR A 9 0.16 -29.45 9.45
C THR A 9 1.52 -29.02 9.99
N VAL A 10 2.55 -29.22 9.18
CA VAL A 10 3.87 -28.61 9.38
C VAL A 10 3.74 -27.14 8.99
N VAL A 11 3.77 -26.27 10.00
CA VAL A 11 3.93 -24.83 9.81
C VAL A 11 5.42 -24.60 9.52
N PHE A 12 5.75 -24.29 8.27
CA PHE A 12 7.08 -23.77 7.93
C PHE A 12 7.12 -22.28 8.29
N ASP A 13 7.52 -21.99 9.52
CA ASP A 13 8.10 -20.69 9.89
C ASP A 13 9.52 -20.66 9.31
N GLY A 14 9.65 -20.09 8.11
CA GLY A 14 10.89 -20.06 7.36
C GLY A 14 10.96 -18.84 6.46
N TRP A 15 10.81 -17.65 7.03
CA TRP A 15 11.22 -16.39 6.42
C TRP A 15 12.17 -15.68 7.38
N VAL A 16 13.44 -16.09 7.31
CA VAL A 16 14.63 -15.43 7.87
C VAL A 16 15.62 -15.37 6.69
N GLY A 17 16.16 -14.24 6.26
CA GLY A 17 16.08 -12.87 6.74
C GLY A 17 16.90 -11.97 5.81
N LEU A 18 16.75 -10.66 6.00
CA LEU A 18 17.78 -9.62 5.88
C LEU A 18 17.08 -8.27 6.02
N VAL A 19 16.63 -7.98 7.24
CA VAL A 19 16.51 -6.61 7.73
C VAL A 19 17.47 -6.55 8.90
N GLY A 20 18.56 -5.83 8.70
CA GLY A 20 19.60 -5.63 9.70
C GLY A 20 19.02 -5.07 10.99
N GLU A 21 19.54 -5.60 12.09
CA GLU A 21 19.85 -4.92 13.34
C GLU A 21 19.09 -3.61 13.62
N THR A 22 17.88 -3.74 14.15
CA THR A 22 17.53 -2.90 15.30
C THR A 22 17.89 -3.68 16.55
N ALA A 23 19.17 -3.61 16.90
CA ALA A 23 19.69 -4.08 18.17
C ALA A 23 19.02 -3.33 19.33
N HIS A 24 18.53 -4.10 20.29
CA HIS A 24 18.32 -3.74 21.69
C HIS A 24 17.51 -2.47 22.02
N PHE A 25 16.19 -2.57 21.89
CA PHE A 25 15.27 -1.86 22.81
C PHE A 25 14.24 -2.83 23.43
N GLY A 26 14.70 -4.03 23.77
CA GLY A 26 14.02 -4.96 24.67
C GLY A 26 14.62 -4.85 26.07
N ARG A 27 14.44 -3.70 26.73
CA ARG A 27 14.75 -3.53 28.16
C ARG A 27 13.43 -3.34 28.90
N ARG A 28 13.03 -4.39 29.63
CA ARG A 28 12.12 -4.39 30.80
C ARG A 28 10.98 -3.37 30.79
N LEU A 29 9.80 -3.82 30.35
CA LEU A 29 8.51 -3.26 30.76
C LEU A 29 7.67 -4.30 31.53
N ASP A 30 8.33 -5.21 32.25
CA ASP A 30 7.66 -6.19 33.13
C ASP A 30 7.58 -5.74 34.60
N GLU A 31 7.99 -4.52 34.93
CA GLU A 31 7.89 -3.98 36.30
C GLU A 31 7.45 -2.51 36.28
N SER A 32 6.47 -2.17 35.43
CA SER A 32 5.69 -0.96 35.69
C SER A 32 4.59 -1.35 36.68
N PRO A 33 4.61 -0.83 37.91
CA PRO A 33 3.58 -1.14 38.91
C PRO A 33 2.23 -0.85 38.29
N ASP A 34 1.27 -1.74 38.54
CA ASP A 34 -0.12 -1.74 38.09
C ASP A 34 -0.76 -0.35 38.01
N ILE A 35 -0.40 0.43 36.98
CA ILE A 35 -1.27 1.43 36.42
C ILE A 35 -2.20 0.58 35.56
N GLU A 36 -3.12 -0.08 36.26
CA GLU A 36 -4.38 -0.55 35.73
C GLU A 36 -5.04 0.72 35.18
N ILE A 37 -4.63 1.13 33.97
CA ILE A 37 -5.36 2.07 33.16
C ILE A 37 -6.64 1.28 32.88
N ARG A 38 -7.61 1.45 33.78
CA ARG A 38 -9.04 1.34 33.53
C ARG A 38 -9.34 2.35 32.42
N ALA A 39 -8.78 2.11 31.24
CA ALA A 39 -9.26 2.63 29.98
C ALA A 39 -10.66 2.05 29.93
N GLY A 40 -11.61 2.85 30.41
CA GLY A 40 -12.97 2.44 30.62
C GLY A 40 -13.41 1.66 29.39
N TRP A 41 -14.04 0.51 29.65
CA TRP A 41 -14.73 -0.31 28.66
C TRP A 41 -15.86 0.52 28.04
N THR A 42 -15.49 1.57 27.31
CA THR A 42 -16.42 2.31 26.50
C THR A 42 -16.79 1.35 25.37
N PRO A 43 -18.10 1.18 25.09
CA PRO A 43 -18.56 0.33 24.01
C PRO A 43 -17.82 0.58 22.68
N GLN A 44 -17.39 1.83 22.42
CA GLN A 44 -16.58 2.21 21.25
C GLN A 44 -15.21 1.51 21.17
N GLY A 45 -14.50 1.32 22.29
CA GLY A 45 -13.19 0.65 22.29
C GLY A 45 -13.27 -0.83 21.90
N TRP A 46 -14.37 -1.50 22.26
CA TRP A 46 -14.60 -2.91 21.93
C TRP A 46 -14.86 -3.12 20.44
N PHE A 47 -15.66 -2.25 19.80
CA PHE A 47 -15.91 -2.31 18.36
C PHE A 47 -14.64 -2.06 17.53
N MET A 48 -13.79 -1.11 17.93
CA MET A 48 -12.50 -0.85 17.28
C MET A 48 -11.58 -2.09 17.32
N ARG A 49 -11.46 -2.76 18.49
CA ARG A 49 -10.63 -3.96 18.61
C ARG A 49 -11.16 -5.13 17.76
N LYS A 50 -12.48 -5.31 17.67
CA LYS A 50 -13.08 -6.32 16.78
C LYS A 50 -12.83 -5.99 15.31
N ALA A 51 -12.99 -4.73 14.89
CA ALA A 51 -12.76 -4.32 13.51
C ALA A 51 -11.30 -4.52 13.06
N ILE A 52 -10.33 -4.26 13.94
CA ILE A 52 -8.90 -4.51 13.67
C ILE A 52 -8.62 -6.00 13.50
N LYS A 53 -9.15 -6.85 14.39
CA LYS A 53 -8.99 -8.31 14.31
C LYS A 53 -9.57 -8.90 13.03
N HIS A 54 -10.76 -8.44 12.59
CA HIS A 54 -11.36 -8.92 11.33
C HIS A 54 -10.56 -8.49 10.10
N LYS A 55 -10.02 -7.27 10.07
CA LYS A 55 -9.12 -6.84 8.98
C LYS A 55 -7.82 -7.66 8.94
N GLN A 56 -7.22 -7.93 10.10
CA GLN A 56 -6.03 -8.77 10.20
C GLN A 56 -6.29 -10.22 9.75
N ALA A 57 -7.43 -10.80 10.14
CA ALA A 57 -7.80 -12.17 9.75
C ALA A 57 -8.18 -12.30 8.25
N ALA A 58 -8.64 -11.23 7.62
CA ALA A 58 -8.85 -11.21 6.17
C ALA A 58 -7.52 -11.05 5.41
N GLN A 59 -6.56 -10.30 5.97
CA GLN A 59 -5.23 -10.12 5.38
C GLN A 59 -4.33 -11.36 5.49
N SER A 60 -4.51 -12.22 6.49
CA SER A 60 -3.72 -13.45 6.65
C SER A 60 -4.13 -14.59 5.70
N ARG A 61 -5.15 -14.39 4.85
CA ARG A 61 -5.66 -15.42 3.93
C ARG A 61 -5.03 -15.42 2.55
N ILE A 62 -4.04 -14.57 2.27
CA ILE A 62 -3.20 -14.76 1.08
C ILE A 62 -2.34 -16.00 1.36
N GLY A 63 -2.89 -17.18 1.08
CA GLY A 63 -2.14 -18.42 1.16
C GLY A 63 -0.98 -18.41 0.15
N ALA A 64 -0.04 -19.35 0.31
CA ALA A 64 1.15 -19.46 -0.56
C ALA A 64 0.82 -19.38 -2.06
N ARG A 65 -0.31 -19.99 -2.49
CA ARG A 65 -0.79 -19.93 -3.88
C ARG A 65 -1.08 -18.49 -4.34
N GLY A 66 -1.73 -17.69 -3.50
CA GLY A 66 -2.02 -16.29 -3.81
C GLY A 66 -0.75 -15.44 -3.93
N ALA A 67 0.23 -15.68 -3.05
CA ALA A 67 1.52 -15.02 -3.12
C ALA A 67 2.31 -15.38 -4.40
N ILE A 68 2.32 -16.67 -4.78
CA ILE A 68 2.97 -17.13 -6.02
C ILE A 68 2.33 -16.49 -7.25
N LEU A 69 0.98 -16.52 -7.35
CA LEU A 69 0.26 -15.89 -8.46
C LEU A 69 0.49 -14.38 -8.51
N LEU A 70 0.57 -13.72 -7.36
CA LEU A 70 0.89 -12.30 -7.28
C LEU A 70 2.29 -12.01 -7.82
N VAL A 71 3.30 -12.73 -7.35
CA VAL A 71 4.69 -12.57 -7.81
C VAL A 71 4.79 -12.85 -9.31
N ALA A 72 4.18 -13.93 -9.81
CA ALA A 72 4.15 -14.25 -11.23
C ALA A 72 3.51 -13.12 -12.05
N SER A 73 2.37 -12.57 -11.59
CA SER A 73 1.69 -11.45 -12.23
C SER A 73 2.56 -10.19 -12.27
N LEU A 74 3.28 -9.89 -11.17
CA LEU A 74 4.23 -8.78 -11.11
C LEU A 74 5.39 -8.98 -12.10
N MET A 75 5.98 -10.16 -12.15
CA MET A 75 7.07 -10.48 -13.07
C MET A 75 6.62 -10.38 -14.53
N VAL A 76 5.46 -10.94 -14.89
CA VAL A 76 4.89 -10.83 -16.24
C VAL A 76 4.64 -9.37 -16.62
N SER A 77 4.11 -8.58 -15.69
CA SER A 77 3.85 -7.16 -15.94
C SER A 77 5.16 -6.35 -16.14
N ALA A 78 6.20 -6.67 -15.38
CA ALA A 78 7.52 -6.07 -15.53
C ALA A 78 8.18 -6.47 -16.86
N PHE A 79 8.04 -7.74 -17.27
CA PHE A 79 8.51 -8.23 -18.56
C PHE A 79 7.82 -7.52 -19.72
N LEU A 80 6.49 -7.40 -19.69
CA LEU A 80 5.73 -6.69 -20.73
C LEU A 80 6.14 -5.22 -20.84
N LEU A 81 6.46 -4.56 -19.72
CA LEU A 81 6.98 -3.19 -19.75
C LEU A 81 8.37 -3.14 -20.38
N SER A 82 9.25 -4.08 -20.04
CA SER A 82 10.57 -4.22 -20.68
C SER A 82 10.47 -4.39 -22.20
N VAL A 83 9.59 -5.29 -22.67
CA VAL A 83 9.32 -5.48 -24.10
C VAL A 83 8.81 -4.18 -24.74
N SER A 84 7.94 -3.47 -24.04
CA SER A 84 7.40 -2.18 -24.50
C SER A 84 8.50 -1.14 -24.68
N ILE A 85 9.53 -1.14 -23.82
CA ILE A 85 10.68 -0.23 -23.90
C ILE A 85 11.56 -0.59 -25.10
N GLY A 86 11.83 -1.88 -25.31
CA GLY A 86 12.62 -2.36 -26.45
C GLY A 86 11.89 -2.24 -27.81
N SER A 87 10.57 -2.16 -27.80
CA SER A 87 9.74 -2.14 -29.03
C SER A 87 8.79 -0.93 -29.07
N PRO A 88 9.23 0.20 -29.66
CA PRO A 88 8.43 1.44 -29.71
C PRO A 88 7.09 1.32 -30.44
N SER A 89 6.88 0.27 -31.24
CA SER A 89 5.59 0.00 -31.90
C SER A 89 4.50 -0.47 -30.93
N HIS A 90 4.88 -0.96 -29.75
CA HIS A 90 3.96 -1.55 -28.79
C HIS A 90 3.72 -0.63 -27.59
N GLY A 91 3.69 0.69 -27.82
CA GLY A 91 3.54 1.72 -26.79
C GLY A 91 2.34 1.53 -25.85
N TRP A 92 1.28 0.90 -26.34
CA TRP A 92 0.07 0.58 -25.60
C TRP A 92 0.30 -0.42 -24.46
N LEU A 93 1.33 -1.29 -24.55
CA LEU A 93 1.66 -2.26 -23.50
C LEU A 93 2.04 -1.58 -22.19
N GLY A 94 2.70 -0.42 -22.26
CA GLY A 94 3.04 0.38 -21.07
C GLY A 94 1.83 0.78 -20.21
N TRP A 95 0.61 0.79 -20.78
CA TRP A 95 -0.62 1.04 -20.03
C TRP A 95 -1.15 -0.21 -19.31
N LEU A 96 -0.82 -1.41 -19.78
CA LEU A 96 -1.34 -2.66 -19.20
C LEU A 96 -0.42 -3.25 -18.12
N THR A 97 0.78 -2.69 -17.96
CA THR A 97 1.83 -3.24 -17.09
C THR A 97 1.75 -2.72 -15.66
N LEU A 98 1.15 -1.55 -15.44
CA LEU A 98 1.01 -0.94 -14.12
C LEU A 98 -0.17 -1.48 -13.26
N PRO A 99 -1.33 -1.87 -13.84
CA PRO A 99 -2.47 -2.34 -13.04
C PRO A 99 -2.15 -3.51 -12.09
N PRO A 100 -1.38 -4.56 -12.47
CA PRO A 100 -1.02 -5.64 -11.56
C PRO A 100 -0.25 -5.15 -10.32
N LEU A 101 0.72 -4.26 -10.52
CA LEU A 101 1.47 -3.64 -9.43
C LEU A 101 0.55 -2.80 -8.53
N PHE A 102 -0.31 -1.97 -9.11
CA PHE A 102 -1.19 -1.09 -8.35
C PHE A 102 -2.25 -1.87 -7.55
N LEU A 103 -2.77 -2.96 -8.11
CA LEU A 103 -3.61 -3.92 -7.41
C LEU A 103 -2.85 -4.55 -6.24
N ALA A 104 -1.63 -5.02 -6.47
CA ALA A 104 -0.78 -5.60 -5.43
C ALA A 104 -0.63 -4.63 -4.25
N ILE A 105 -0.15 -3.41 -4.52
CA ILE A 105 0.07 -2.34 -3.52
C ILE A 105 -1.18 -2.08 -2.68
N ARG A 106 -2.36 -2.11 -3.31
CA ARG A 106 -3.62 -1.84 -2.63
C ARG A 106 -4.00 -2.91 -1.62
N TYR A 107 -3.92 -4.18 -2.00
CA TYR A 107 -4.46 -5.29 -1.21
C TYR A 107 -3.52 -5.76 -0.10
N VAL A 108 -2.23 -5.44 -0.20
CA VAL A 108 -1.22 -5.84 0.78
C VAL A 108 -1.01 -4.78 1.89
N ALA A 109 -0.41 -5.20 2.99
CA ALA A 109 0.04 -4.31 4.06
C ALA A 109 1.18 -3.39 3.56
N PRO A 110 1.48 -2.25 4.21
CA PRO A 110 2.53 -1.33 3.76
C PRO A 110 3.90 -1.98 3.49
N ALA A 111 4.33 -2.89 4.36
CA ALA A 111 5.57 -3.65 4.16
C ALA A 111 5.47 -4.58 2.94
N GLY A 112 4.33 -5.28 2.77
CA GLY A 112 4.08 -6.10 1.59
C GLY A 112 4.02 -5.29 0.29
N ALA A 113 3.55 -4.05 0.34
CA ALA A 113 3.51 -3.16 -0.82
C ALA A 113 4.92 -2.77 -1.23
N ALA A 114 5.77 -2.46 -0.25
CA ALA A 114 7.19 -2.23 -0.47
C ALA A 114 7.87 -3.42 -1.15
N VAL A 115 7.60 -4.65 -0.67
CA VAL A 115 8.13 -5.88 -1.28
C VAL A 115 7.60 -6.07 -2.70
N CYS A 116 6.30 -5.87 -2.94
CA CYS A 116 5.74 -5.99 -4.29
C CYS A 116 6.36 -4.98 -5.27
N GLY A 117 6.52 -3.73 -4.85
CA GLY A 117 7.22 -2.70 -5.62
C GLY A 117 8.68 -3.05 -5.88
N GLY A 118 9.37 -3.56 -4.86
CA GLY A 118 10.76 -4.00 -4.98
C GLY A 118 10.94 -5.17 -5.94
N VAL A 119 10.12 -6.22 -5.81
CA VAL A 119 10.13 -7.38 -6.72
C VAL A 119 9.84 -6.95 -8.15
N TRP A 120 8.84 -6.09 -8.35
CA TRP A 120 8.49 -5.58 -9.67
C TRP A 120 9.63 -4.74 -10.29
N GLY A 121 10.21 -3.80 -9.52
CA GLY A 121 11.31 -2.96 -10.00
C GLY A 121 12.59 -3.74 -10.30
N ALA A 122 12.93 -4.71 -9.44
CA ALA A 122 14.04 -5.65 -9.67
C ALA A 122 13.82 -6.47 -10.96
N SER A 123 12.62 -7.04 -11.12
CA SER A 123 12.27 -7.82 -12.31
C SER A 123 12.34 -6.98 -13.58
N LEU A 124 11.83 -5.75 -13.54
CA LEU A 124 11.89 -4.84 -14.68
C LEU A 124 13.33 -4.59 -15.12
N PHE A 125 14.22 -4.33 -14.18
CA PHE A 125 15.64 -4.13 -14.48
C PHE A 125 16.25 -5.37 -15.13
N VAL A 126 16.07 -6.55 -14.53
CA VAL A 126 16.59 -7.83 -15.07
C VAL A 126 16.08 -8.09 -16.49
N PHE A 127 14.79 -7.87 -16.76
CA PHE A 127 14.25 -8.07 -18.11
C PHE A 127 14.69 -6.98 -19.08
N SER A 128 14.98 -5.75 -18.61
CA SER A 128 15.43 -4.66 -19.49
C SER A 128 16.87 -4.88 -19.92
N SER A 129 17.74 -5.37 -19.03
CA SER A 129 19.13 -5.67 -19.37
C SER A 129 19.29 -6.84 -20.34
N THR A 130 18.27 -7.70 -20.51
CA THR A 130 18.28 -8.75 -21.54
C THR A 130 17.84 -8.26 -22.92
N ILE A 131 17.23 -7.07 -23.01
CA ILE A 131 16.69 -6.52 -24.26
C ILE A 131 17.54 -5.36 -24.78
N ILE A 132 18.11 -4.56 -23.87
CA ILE A 132 18.83 -3.33 -24.19
C ILE A 132 20.31 -3.54 -23.88
N ASP A 133 21.16 -3.35 -24.89
CA ASP A 133 22.62 -3.35 -24.70
C ASP A 133 23.02 -2.12 -23.87
N THR A 134 23.46 -2.36 -22.64
CA THR A 134 23.95 -1.29 -21.76
C THR A 134 25.48 -1.20 -21.82
N PRO A 135 26.07 0.00 -21.95
CA PRO A 135 27.53 0.18 -22.01
C PRO A 135 28.23 0.01 -20.64
N ILE A 136 27.58 -0.60 -19.65
CA ILE A 136 28.08 -0.71 -18.29
C ILE A 136 28.95 -1.96 -18.17
N ASN A 137 30.19 -1.80 -17.69
CA ASN A 137 31.08 -2.91 -17.41
C ASN A 137 30.44 -3.89 -16.41
N ALA A 138 30.25 -5.14 -16.83
CA ALA A 138 29.61 -6.17 -16.04
C ALA A 138 30.46 -6.53 -14.80
N SER A 139 30.11 -5.94 -13.66
CA SER A 139 30.65 -6.28 -12.35
C SER A 139 29.51 -6.64 -11.41
N VAL A 140 29.75 -7.52 -10.44
CA VAL A 140 28.75 -7.91 -9.42
C VAL A 140 28.24 -6.67 -8.67
N GLY A 141 29.13 -5.72 -8.35
CA GLY A 141 28.76 -4.46 -7.70
C GLY A 141 27.86 -3.58 -8.55
N SER A 142 28.16 -3.43 -9.86
CA SER A 142 27.29 -2.70 -10.79
C SER A 142 25.93 -3.38 -10.93
N LEU A 143 25.88 -4.71 -11.06
CA LEU A 143 24.63 -5.46 -11.17
C LEU A 143 23.78 -5.30 -9.90
N ALA A 144 24.40 -5.39 -8.73
CA ALA A 144 23.72 -5.22 -7.44
C ALA A 144 23.14 -3.79 -7.29
N LEU A 145 23.92 -2.75 -7.59
CA LEU A 145 23.45 -1.36 -7.55
C LEU A 145 22.32 -1.12 -8.55
N LEU A 146 22.48 -1.61 -9.78
CA LEU A 146 21.49 -1.45 -10.84
C LEU A 146 20.18 -2.19 -10.55
N LEU A 147 20.23 -3.31 -9.83
CA LEU A 147 19.04 -4.03 -9.37
C LEU A 147 18.40 -3.32 -8.17
N LEU A 148 19.21 -2.88 -7.22
CA LEU A 148 18.76 -2.37 -5.92
C LEU A 148 18.15 -0.97 -6.03
N VAL A 149 18.65 -0.11 -6.90
CA VAL A 149 18.10 1.24 -7.12
C VAL A 149 16.63 1.20 -7.58
N PRO A 150 16.26 0.59 -8.73
CA PRO A 150 14.86 0.52 -9.16
C PRO A 150 13.98 -0.23 -8.16
N ALA A 151 14.49 -1.31 -7.55
CA ALA A 151 13.77 -2.03 -6.51
C ALA A 151 13.48 -1.15 -5.28
N ALA A 152 14.48 -0.41 -4.78
CA ALA A 152 14.33 0.48 -3.63
C ALA A 152 13.36 1.62 -3.92
N TYR A 153 13.48 2.27 -5.09
CA TYR A 153 12.58 3.37 -5.46
C TYR A 153 11.13 2.89 -5.67
N ALA A 154 10.93 1.80 -6.42
CA ALA A 154 9.60 1.22 -6.62
C ALA A 154 8.99 0.73 -5.30
N GLY A 155 9.81 0.13 -4.42
CA GLY A 155 9.41 -0.28 -3.08
C GLY A 155 9.04 0.90 -2.18
N LEU A 156 9.85 1.96 -2.14
CA LEU A 156 9.57 3.17 -1.37
C LEU A 156 8.31 3.89 -1.87
N GLY A 157 8.13 4.01 -3.19
CA GLY A 157 6.91 4.57 -3.78
C GLY A 157 5.65 3.76 -3.41
N SER A 158 5.77 2.43 -3.45
CA SER A 158 4.71 1.50 -3.04
C SER A 158 4.41 1.56 -1.53
N TRP A 159 5.43 1.78 -0.71
CA TRP A 159 5.28 1.94 0.74
C TRP A 159 4.63 3.27 1.10
N LEU A 160 5.08 4.37 0.49
CA LEU A 160 4.56 5.73 0.70
C LEU A 160 3.08 5.83 0.32
N THR A 161 2.70 5.21 -0.79
CA THR A 161 1.30 5.16 -1.23
C THR A 161 0.39 4.38 -0.28
N ARG A 162 0.95 3.53 0.59
CA ARG A 162 0.16 2.71 1.52
C ARG A 162 0.13 3.23 2.96
N THR A 163 1.15 3.95 3.42
CA THR A 163 1.39 4.21 4.85
C THR A 163 0.50 5.27 5.49
N ARG A 164 0.10 6.33 4.80
CA ARG A 164 -0.58 7.48 5.47
C ARG A 164 -1.93 7.90 4.88
N ILE A 165 -2.14 7.73 3.59
CA ILE A 165 -3.23 8.42 2.87
C ILE A 165 -4.24 7.44 2.25
N GLY A 166 -3.92 6.15 2.23
CA GLY A 166 -4.58 5.21 1.32
C GLY A 166 -4.06 5.38 -0.11
N PHE A 167 -4.54 4.55 -1.03
CA PHE A 167 -4.07 4.53 -2.41
C PHE A 167 -4.31 5.90 -3.07
N SER A 168 -3.23 6.65 -3.31
CA SER A 168 -3.24 7.95 -3.96
C SER A 168 -2.48 7.87 -5.29
N PRO A 169 -3.19 7.91 -6.44
CA PRO A 169 -2.56 7.92 -7.76
C PRO A 169 -1.55 9.05 -7.94
N LEU A 170 -1.78 10.20 -7.29
CA LEU A 170 -0.90 11.36 -7.38
C LEU A 170 0.47 11.08 -6.75
N ILE A 171 0.49 10.50 -5.54
CA ILE A 171 1.73 10.17 -4.83
C ILE A 171 2.49 9.08 -5.57
N LEU A 172 1.76 8.11 -6.12
CA LEU A 172 2.33 7.03 -6.92
C LEU A 172 3.00 7.57 -8.19
N ALA A 173 2.32 8.46 -8.91
CA ALA A 173 2.87 9.12 -10.09
C ALA A 173 4.07 10.01 -9.75
N ALA A 174 4.03 10.75 -8.64
CA ALA A 174 5.16 11.56 -8.17
C ALA A 174 6.36 10.70 -7.75
N ALA A 175 6.11 9.57 -7.08
CA ALA A 175 7.17 8.61 -6.75
C ALA A 175 7.80 8.01 -8.02
N TRP A 176 7.02 7.84 -9.08
CA TRP A 176 7.50 7.36 -10.37
C TRP A 176 8.47 8.32 -11.05
N ILE A 177 8.21 9.63 -10.96
CA ILE A 177 9.18 10.65 -11.40
C ILE A 177 10.53 10.41 -10.70
N GLY A 178 10.51 10.10 -9.40
CA GLY A 178 11.72 9.75 -8.65
C GLY A 178 12.45 8.52 -9.21
N VAL A 179 11.72 7.46 -9.58
CA VAL A 179 12.28 6.26 -10.24
C VAL A 179 12.97 6.64 -11.55
N GLU A 180 12.30 7.44 -12.39
CA GLU A 180 12.85 7.89 -13.68
C GLU A 180 14.15 8.71 -13.49
N TYR A 181 14.17 9.63 -12.52
CA TYR A 181 15.38 10.39 -12.19
C TYR A 181 16.49 9.53 -11.60
N ALA A 182 16.16 8.51 -10.80
CA ALA A 182 17.14 7.59 -10.23
C ALA A 182 17.82 6.72 -11.29
N LEU A 183 17.11 6.42 -12.38
CA LEU A 183 17.61 5.63 -13.50
C LEU A 183 18.35 6.48 -14.55
N ALA A 184 18.15 7.80 -14.57
CA ALA A 184 18.80 8.71 -15.51
C ALA A 184 20.34 8.63 -15.55
N PRO A 185 21.07 8.50 -14.41
CA PRO A 185 22.54 8.36 -14.40
C PRO A 185 23.03 7.07 -15.05
N LEU A 186 22.17 6.06 -15.20
CA LEU A 186 22.51 4.75 -15.75
C LEU A 186 22.51 4.73 -17.28
N SER A 187 22.54 5.90 -17.91
CA SER A 187 22.41 6.09 -19.37
C SER A 187 21.10 5.56 -19.99
N MET A 188 20.14 5.12 -19.18
CA MET A 188 18.75 4.91 -19.58
C MET A 188 18.04 6.27 -19.74
N ARG A 189 18.55 7.11 -20.64
CA ARG A 189 18.13 8.53 -20.80
C ARG A 189 16.73 8.69 -21.38
N PHE A 190 16.14 7.61 -21.89
CA PHE A 190 14.77 7.60 -22.35
C PHE A 190 13.92 7.11 -21.19
N GLY A 191 13.15 8.01 -20.56
CA GLY A 191 12.31 7.63 -19.42
C GLY A 191 11.49 6.38 -19.76
N LEU A 192 11.50 5.37 -18.89
CA LEU A 192 11.03 4.01 -19.18
C LEU A 192 9.61 4.02 -19.76
N LEU A 193 8.71 4.85 -19.22
CA LEU A 193 7.34 4.95 -19.73
C LEU A 193 7.18 5.93 -20.90
N ALA A 194 8.08 6.89 -21.02
CA ALA A 194 7.96 7.95 -22.01
C ALA A 194 8.61 7.58 -23.35
N GLY A 195 9.71 6.82 -23.33
CA GLY A 195 10.34 6.24 -24.52
C GLY A 195 9.40 5.27 -25.26
N VAL A 196 8.58 4.55 -24.50
CA VAL A 196 7.49 3.69 -24.99
C VAL A 196 6.45 4.45 -25.82
N GLN A 197 6.26 5.75 -25.55
CA GLN A 197 5.23 6.59 -26.17
C GLN A 197 5.78 7.54 -27.23
N ALA A 198 7.08 7.49 -27.55
CA ALA A 198 7.75 8.45 -28.42
C ALA A 198 7.17 8.54 -29.85
N ARG A 199 6.39 7.55 -30.29
CA ARG A 199 5.70 7.57 -31.60
C ARG A 199 4.29 8.16 -31.57
N GLY A 200 3.72 8.44 -30.39
CA GLY A 200 2.42 9.09 -30.29
C GLY A 200 2.55 10.60 -30.44
N SER A 201 1.84 11.19 -31.41
CA SER A 201 1.95 12.62 -31.77
C SER A 201 1.70 13.57 -30.58
N PHE A 202 0.72 13.27 -29.72
CA PHE A 202 0.39 14.08 -28.55
C PHE A 202 1.45 14.00 -27.44
N LEU A 203 1.89 12.80 -27.08
CA LEU A 203 2.85 12.61 -25.99
C LEU A 203 4.26 13.00 -26.40
N HIS A 204 4.59 12.93 -27.68
CA HIS A 204 5.84 13.47 -28.19
C HIS A 204 5.89 15.00 -28.01
N ALA A 205 4.82 15.71 -28.38
CA ALA A 205 4.70 17.16 -28.15
C ALA A 205 4.75 17.51 -26.65
N ALA A 206 4.03 16.76 -25.81
CA ALA A 206 4.06 16.96 -24.36
C ALA A 206 5.46 16.70 -23.77
N SER A 207 6.18 15.70 -24.25
CA SER A 207 7.54 15.38 -23.80
C SER A 207 8.55 16.45 -24.17
N GLY A 208 8.39 17.10 -25.34
CA GLY A 208 9.23 18.21 -25.77
C GLY A 208 9.02 19.47 -24.92
N LEU A 209 7.81 19.69 -24.42
CA LEU A 209 7.46 20.88 -23.62
C LEU A 209 7.72 20.71 -22.12
N LEU A 210 7.40 19.54 -21.56
CA LEU A 210 7.37 19.28 -20.11
C LEU A 210 8.39 18.23 -19.65
N GLY A 211 9.09 17.58 -20.58
CA GLY A 211 10.04 16.52 -20.32
C GLY A 211 9.42 15.13 -20.18
N TYR A 212 10.26 14.10 -20.34
CA TYR A 212 9.86 12.68 -20.28
C TYR A 212 9.29 12.26 -18.91
N ALA A 213 9.79 12.85 -17.82
CA ALA A 213 9.30 12.57 -16.46
C ALA A 213 7.81 12.93 -16.30
N PHE A 214 7.35 14.01 -16.95
CA PHE A 214 5.94 14.40 -16.91
C PHE A 214 5.03 13.40 -17.64
N VAL A 215 5.49 12.85 -18.77
CA VAL A 215 4.72 11.82 -19.49
C VAL A 215 4.59 10.55 -18.64
N ALA A 216 5.67 10.11 -18.00
CA ALA A 216 5.64 8.98 -17.08
C ALA A 216 4.67 9.21 -15.91
N PHE A 217 4.67 10.43 -15.35
CA PHE A 217 3.71 10.85 -14.34
C PHE A 217 2.26 10.74 -14.82
N VAL A 218 1.95 11.26 -16.02
CA VAL A 218 0.59 11.21 -16.57
C VAL A 218 0.12 9.76 -16.77
N ILE A 219 0.98 8.89 -17.30
CA ILE A 219 0.66 7.46 -17.51
C ILE A 219 0.39 6.77 -16.17
N ALA A 220 1.28 6.95 -15.19
CA ALA A 220 1.11 6.39 -13.85
C ALA A 220 -0.16 6.92 -13.16
N TYR A 221 -0.43 8.22 -13.28
CA TYR A 221 -1.61 8.86 -12.70
C TYR A 221 -2.90 8.32 -13.32
N LEU A 222 -2.99 8.27 -14.65
CA LEU A 222 -4.16 7.76 -15.36
C LEU A 222 -4.39 6.27 -15.10
N ASN A 223 -3.34 5.46 -15.01
CA ASN A 223 -3.47 4.05 -14.59
C ASN A 223 -4.00 3.91 -13.17
N GLY A 224 -3.52 4.76 -12.25
CA GLY A 224 -4.02 4.79 -10.88
C GLY A 224 -5.49 5.23 -10.82
N LEU A 225 -5.87 6.22 -11.63
CA LEU A 225 -7.25 6.70 -11.75
C LEU A 225 -8.18 5.63 -12.34
N PHE A 226 -7.75 4.97 -13.41
CA PHE A 226 -8.47 3.86 -14.04
C PHE A 226 -8.69 2.72 -13.05
N LEU A 227 -7.63 2.31 -12.33
CA LEU A 227 -7.76 1.29 -11.31
C LEU A 227 -8.74 1.70 -10.22
N ALA A 228 -8.66 2.95 -9.73
CA ALA A 228 -9.57 3.46 -8.72
C ALA A 228 -11.04 3.45 -9.21
N ALA A 229 -11.28 3.79 -10.47
CA ALA A 229 -12.61 3.76 -11.08
C ALA A 229 -13.16 2.32 -11.18
N VAL A 230 -12.40 1.38 -11.73
CA VAL A 230 -12.80 -0.03 -11.93
C VAL A 230 -13.14 -0.72 -10.61
N THR A 231 -12.47 -0.33 -9.54
CA THR A 231 -12.59 -0.94 -8.22
C THR A 231 -13.51 -0.18 -7.27
N GLY A 232 -14.22 0.84 -7.77
CA GLY A 232 -15.18 1.63 -7.00
C GLY A 232 -14.58 2.37 -5.80
N LEU A 233 -13.30 2.75 -5.86
CA LEU A 233 -12.68 3.48 -4.75
C LEU A 233 -13.23 4.90 -4.66
N ARG A 234 -13.78 5.24 -3.49
CA ARG A 234 -13.96 6.63 -3.11
C ARG A 234 -12.60 7.18 -2.70
N PHE A 235 -12.09 8.15 -3.46
CA PHE A 235 -10.90 8.89 -3.09
C PHE A 235 -11.13 9.55 -1.74
N GLN A 236 -10.43 9.06 -0.71
CA GLN A 236 -10.29 9.82 0.52
C GLN A 236 -9.31 10.94 0.20
N ILE A 237 -9.83 12.10 -0.17
CA ILE A 237 -9.03 13.32 -0.28
C ILE A 237 -8.40 13.49 1.10
N PRO A 238 -7.06 13.40 1.23
CA PRO A 238 -6.43 13.58 2.52
C PRO A 238 -6.80 14.97 3.01
N GLN A 239 -7.58 15.02 4.08
CA GLN A 239 -7.89 16.27 4.78
C GLN A 239 -6.62 16.71 5.51
N PHE A 240 -5.64 17.20 4.74
CA PHE A 240 -4.36 17.70 5.25
C PHE A 240 -4.53 18.90 6.19
N THR A 241 -5.72 19.47 6.24
CA THR A 241 -6.03 20.70 6.97
C THR A 241 -7.42 20.63 7.59
N ARG A 242 -7.68 19.61 8.40
CA ARG A 242 -8.42 19.88 9.62
C ARG A 242 -7.45 19.71 10.77
N SER A 243 -6.60 20.73 10.91
CA SER A 243 -6.19 21.16 12.23
C SER A 243 -7.50 21.31 13.01
N GLN A 244 -7.88 20.26 13.72
CA GLN A 244 -8.68 20.44 14.90
C GLN A 244 -7.78 21.27 15.80
N SER A 245 -7.82 22.59 15.60
CA SER A 245 -7.76 23.48 16.72
C SER A 245 -8.69 22.82 17.73
N LYS A 246 -8.10 22.13 18.70
CA LYS A 246 -8.66 22.01 20.02
C LYS A 246 -8.96 23.45 20.40
N VAL A 247 -10.12 23.94 19.95
CA VAL A 247 -10.90 24.87 20.74
C VAL A 247 -11.15 24.02 21.97
N ALA A 248 -10.20 24.08 22.90
CA ALA A 248 -10.44 23.66 24.25
C ALA A 248 -11.78 24.29 24.59
N PRO A 249 -12.79 23.52 25.05
CA PRO A 249 -13.98 24.12 25.59
C PRO A 249 -13.50 24.97 26.78
N ARG A 250 -13.24 26.25 26.50
CA ARG A 250 -12.92 27.26 27.49
C ARG A 250 -14.27 27.64 28.06
N GLY A 251 -14.76 26.73 28.89
CA GLY A 251 -16.07 26.70 29.49
C GLY A 251 -15.96 25.81 30.72
N ARG A 252 -15.17 26.29 31.68
CA ARG A 252 -15.27 25.92 33.08
C ARG A 252 -16.71 26.24 33.49
N VAL A 253 -17.64 25.32 33.28
CA VAL A 253 -18.90 25.32 34.02
C VAL A 253 -18.51 24.88 35.41
N VAL A 254 -18.41 25.86 36.30
CA VAL A 254 -18.39 25.62 37.74
C VAL A 254 -19.67 24.88 38.05
N ASP A 255 -19.56 23.64 38.48
CA ASP A 255 -20.66 22.86 39.03
C ASP A 255 -21.23 23.60 40.25
N HIS A 256 -22.23 24.44 40.02
CA HIS A 256 -23.25 24.63 41.03
C HIS A 256 -24.07 23.34 41.05
N TYR A 257 -23.78 22.51 42.06
CA TYR A 257 -24.68 21.45 42.51
C TYR A 257 -26.03 22.09 42.84
N VAL A 258 -26.93 22.11 41.86
CA VAL A 258 -28.37 22.24 42.12
C VAL A 258 -28.89 20.82 42.24
N PRO A 259 -29.23 20.33 43.46
CA PRO A 259 -29.86 19.03 43.61
C PRO A 259 -31.22 19.07 42.92
N LEU A 260 -31.34 18.40 41.77
CA LEU A 260 -32.63 18.18 41.13
C LEU A 260 -33.38 17.07 41.89
N PRO A 261 -34.69 17.25 42.13
CA PRO A 261 -35.50 16.27 42.84
C PRO A 261 -35.63 14.98 42.03
N VAL A 262 -35.45 13.87 42.72
CA VAL A 262 -35.69 12.49 42.28
C VAL A 262 -37.06 12.40 41.61
N ARG A 263 -37.11 12.30 40.28
CA ARG A 263 -38.31 11.85 39.57
C ARG A 263 -38.38 10.33 39.71
N VAL A 264 -39.22 9.91 40.66
CA VAL A 264 -39.74 8.54 40.77
C VAL A 264 -40.38 8.19 39.42
N ALA A 265 -39.78 7.25 38.70
CA ALA A 265 -40.38 6.68 37.50
C ALA A 265 -41.56 5.80 37.93
N SER A 266 -42.78 6.28 37.66
CA SER A 266 -44.00 5.47 37.75
C SER A 266 -43.98 4.40 36.66
N ASP A 267 -43.75 3.17 37.12
CA ASP A 267 -43.92 1.93 36.38
C ASP A 267 -45.39 1.82 35.92
N THR A 268 -45.67 2.22 34.68
CA THR A 268 -46.97 2.00 34.04
C THR A 268 -46.84 0.83 33.07
N ARG A 269 -46.95 -0.37 33.64
CA ARG A 269 -47.28 -1.59 32.89
C ARG A 269 -48.64 -1.40 32.24
N GLN A 270 -48.63 -1.02 30.96
CA GLN A 270 -49.84 -0.93 30.15
C GLN A 270 -50.29 -2.35 29.78
N ALA A 271 -51.39 -2.79 30.38
CA ALA A 271 -52.01 -4.09 30.13
C ALA A 271 -52.53 -4.17 28.68
N ARG A 272 -52.15 -5.23 27.95
CA ARG A 272 -52.73 -5.57 26.65
C ARG A 272 -54.11 -6.21 26.85
N ALA A 273 -55.12 -5.70 26.15
CA ALA A 273 -56.44 -6.31 26.08
C ALA A 273 -56.42 -7.59 25.21
N PRO A 274 -57.23 -8.61 25.55
CA PRO A 274 -57.34 -9.84 24.77
C PRO A 274 -58.15 -9.65 23.47
N PRO A 275 -57.93 -10.49 22.45
CA PRO A 275 -58.67 -10.42 21.20
C PRO A 275 -60.12 -10.90 21.38
N LEU A 276 -61.05 -10.17 20.76
CA LEU A 276 -62.46 -10.56 20.65
C LEU A 276 -62.63 -11.66 19.59
N GLN A 277 -63.44 -12.66 19.91
CA GLN A 277 -63.93 -13.69 18.98
C GLN A 277 -65.15 -13.18 18.22
#